data_AF-A0A2A3G6M6-F1
#
_entry.id   AF-A0A2A3G6M6-F1
#
_cell.length_a   1.000
_cell.length_b   1.000
_cell.length_c   1.000
_cell.angle_alpha   90.00
_cell.angle_beta   90.00
_cell.angle_gamma   90.00
#
_symmetry.space_group_name_H-M   'P 1'
#
loop_
_entity.id
_entity.type
_entity.pdbx_description
1 polymer ?
#
loop_
_entity_poly.entity_id
_entity_poly.type
_entity_poly.pdbx_seq_one_letter_code
_entity_poly.pdbx_strand_id
1 'polypeptide(L)'
;MGEMSVSAAAAELGVSGRQVTRLARAGELVVTREVGKALLLDAGSVHRVAQADRHRGRPWNGDVAWAALAMLSGAGVDWISPSQATRLRHRLRRASATEVAFLARRRARVHRMRGWGDDLNTLVTGGYVAATGVSALTHVPGVAGRFGLSGRGGGAVDGYVVGDDLAGVIDTFGLVADGEGDVTLRVVTALDRFFTTTTVPVAAVAVDLMESLDTRERSAGARVLGELLDDFR
;
A
#
# COMPACT_ATOMS: atom_id res chain seq x y z
N MET A 1 9.01 16.92 6.97
CA MET A 1 9.00 15.93 8.07
C MET A 1 8.29 16.50 9.28
N GLY A 2 6.97 16.44 9.31
CA GLY A 2 6.20 16.65 10.54
C GLY A 2 6.38 15.46 11.49
N GLU A 3 6.94 15.70 12.67
CA GLU A 3 7.03 14.68 13.73
C GLU A 3 5.81 14.78 14.65
N MET A 4 5.30 13.63 15.08
CA MET A 4 4.17 13.51 15.99
C MET A 4 4.54 12.62 17.17
N SER A 5 4.26 13.08 18.40
CA SER A 5 4.47 12.27 19.60
C SER A 5 3.43 11.14 19.70
N VAL A 6 3.71 10.11 20.51
CA VAL A 6 2.74 9.04 20.81
C VAL A 6 1.43 9.58 21.37
N SER A 7 1.45 10.64 22.18
CA SER A 7 0.23 11.23 22.76
C SER A 7 -0.59 11.99 21.73
N ALA A 8 0.06 12.76 20.85
CA ALA A 8 -0.62 13.46 19.75
C ALA A 8 -1.22 12.44 18.76
N ALA A 9 -0.47 11.39 18.40
CA ALA A 9 -0.96 10.33 17.55
C ALA A 9 -2.12 9.54 18.18
N ALA A 10 -2.09 9.34 19.50
CA ALA A 10 -3.18 8.70 20.23
C ALA A 10 -4.48 9.53 20.16
N ALA A 11 -4.37 10.85 20.28
CA ALA A 11 -5.50 11.77 20.15
C ALA A 11 -6.03 11.80 18.71
N GLU A 12 -5.15 11.95 17.71
CA GLU A 12 -5.49 11.94 16.28
C GLU A 12 -6.20 10.64 15.88
N LEU A 13 -5.70 9.51 16.38
CA LEU A 13 -6.31 8.21 16.13
C LEU A 13 -7.48 7.93 17.07
N GLY A 14 -7.73 8.66 18.15
CA GLY A 14 -8.72 8.25 19.16
C GLY A 14 -8.47 6.83 19.70
N VAL A 15 -7.20 6.49 19.97
CA VAL A 15 -6.78 5.21 20.59
C VAL A 15 -5.84 5.45 21.76
N SER A 16 -5.52 4.42 22.54
CA SER A 16 -4.54 4.57 23.63
C SER A 16 -3.10 4.70 23.13
N GLY A 17 -2.22 5.33 23.91
CA GLY A 17 -0.78 5.37 23.60
C GLY A 17 -0.16 3.98 23.44
N ARG A 18 -0.60 3.00 24.25
CA ARG A 18 -0.20 1.59 24.10
C ARG A 18 -0.58 1.03 22.71
N GLN A 19 -1.74 1.43 22.19
CA GLN A 19 -2.17 1.03 20.85
C GLN A 19 -1.29 1.65 19.77
N VAL A 20 -0.93 2.93 19.91
CA VAL A 20 0.02 3.60 19.00
C VAL A 20 1.37 2.90 19.00
N THR A 21 1.94 2.61 20.17
CA THR A 21 3.21 1.87 20.28
C THR A 21 3.12 0.48 19.64
N ARG A 22 1.97 -0.20 19.77
CA ARG A 22 1.74 -1.50 19.11
C ARG A 22 1.74 -1.36 17.59
N LEU A 23 1.10 -0.33 17.04
CA LEU A 23 1.09 -0.06 15.59
C LEU A 23 2.49 0.26 15.08
N ALA A 24 3.24 1.11 15.78
CA ALA A 24 4.63 1.43 15.45
C ALA A 24 5.54 0.19 15.44
N ARG A 25 5.45 -0.65 16.49
CA ARG A 25 6.21 -1.93 16.55
C ARG A 25 5.81 -2.94 15.48
N ALA A 26 4.56 -2.88 15.01
CA ALA A 26 4.09 -3.69 13.91
C ALA A 26 4.49 -3.16 12.53
N GLY A 27 5.14 -1.98 12.46
CA GLY A 27 5.48 -1.29 11.22
C GLY A 27 4.26 -0.63 10.55
N GLU A 28 3.13 -0.51 11.24
CA GLU A 28 1.91 0.15 10.73
C GLU A 28 1.96 1.68 10.92
N LEU A 29 2.88 2.19 11.73
CA LEU A 29 3.24 3.60 11.83
C LEU A 29 4.75 3.77 11.67
N VAL A 30 5.18 4.74 10.87
CA VAL A 30 6.60 5.05 10.67
C VAL A 30 7.15 5.78 11.90
N VAL A 31 8.21 5.23 12.48
CA VAL A 31 8.98 5.86 13.56
C VAL A 31 10.10 6.68 12.92
N THR A 32 10.12 8.00 13.14
CA THR A 32 11.20 8.87 12.63
C THR A 32 12.45 8.73 13.48
N ARG A 33 12.29 8.72 14.82
CA ARG A 33 13.38 8.51 15.79
C ARG A 33 12.85 8.14 17.16
N GLU A 34 13.74 7.59 17.97
CA GLU A 34 13.52 7.35 19.40
C GLU A 34 14.39 8.33 20.21
N VAL A 35 13.75 9.06 21.13
CA VAL A 35 14.43 9.97 22.06
C VAL A 35 14.25 9.42 23.47
N GLY A 36 15.29 8.79 24.01
CA GLY A 36 15.22 8.06 25.27
C GLY A 36 14.30 6.84 25.15
N LYS A 37 13.11 6.91 25.75
CA LYS A 37 12.05 5.88 25.63
C LYS A 37 10.82 6.37 24.87
N ALA A 38 10.88 7.60 24.32
CA ALA A 38 9.77 8.22 23.60
C ALA A 38 9.94 8.02 22.10
N LEU A 39 8.88 7.55 21.44
CA LEU A 39 8.84 7.44 19.98
C LEU A 39 8.34 8.76 19.38
N LEU A 40 9.04 9.23 18.35
CA LEU A 40 8.56 10.25 17.43
C LEU A 40 8.14 9.56 16.13
N LEU A 41 6.94 9.88 15.69
CA LEU A 41 6.26 9.24 14.56
C LEU A 41 6.19 10.21 13.40
N ASP A 42 6.18 9.69 12.18
CA ASP A 42 5.89 10.49 11.00
C ASP A 42 4.41 10.89 10.98
N ALA A 43 4.11 12.19 10.95
CA ALA A 43 2.74 12.69 10.97
C ALA A 43 1.93 12.20 9.76
N GLY A 44 2.54 12.14 8.56
CA GLY A 44 1.89 11.64 7.35
C GLY A 44 1.44 10.18 7.49
N SER A 45 2.28 9.33 8.10
CA SER A 45 1.95 7.95 8.45
C SER A 45 0.76 7.87 9.41
N VAL A 46 0.68 8.77 10.40
CA VAL A 46 -0.45 8.80 11.35
C VAL A 46 -1.73 9.21 10.63
N HIS A 47 -1.71 10.27 9.83
CA HIS A 47 -2.88 10.74 9.10
C HIS A 47 -3.43 9.70 8.11
N ARG A 48 -2.56 8.95 7.43
CA ARG A 48 -2.99 7.81 6.58
C ARG A 48 -3.75 6.75 7.38
N VAL A 49 -3.26 6.41 8.57
CA VAL A 49 -3.95 5.45 9.46
C VAL A 49 -5.24 6.05 10.04
N ALA A 50 -5.28 7.36 10.29
CA ALA A 50 -6.48 8.04 10.77
C ALA A 50 -7.61 8.06 9.72
N GLN A 51 -7.24 8.17 8.44
CA GLN A 51 -8.18 8.16 7.32
C GLN A 51 -8.68 6.76 6.94
N ALA A 52 -7.95 5.71 7.35
CA ALA A 52 -8.36 4.34 7.09
C ALA A 52 -9.50 3.90 8.03
N ASP A 53 -10.55 3.31 7.44
CA ASP A 53 -11.61 2.69 8.22
C ASP A 53 -11.09 1.58 9.12
N ARG A 54 -11.56 1.57 10.36
CA ARG A 54 -11.24 0.53 11.32
C ARG A 54 -12.19 -0.62 11.17
N HIS A 55 -11.62 -1.80 10.98
CA HIS A 55 -12.38 -3.05 10.95
C HIS A 55 -11.93 -4.01 12.05
N ARG A 56 -12.82 -4.96 12.36
CA ARG A 56 -12.50 -6.05 13.29
C ARG A 56 -11.73 -7.15 12.57
N GLY A 57 -10.99 -7.91 13.37
CA GLY A 57 -10.27 -9.09 12.89
C GLY A 57 -8.79 -8.83 12.64
N ARG A 58 -8.05 -9.94 12.57
CA ARG A 58 -6.62 -9.93 12.34
C ARG A 58 -6.37 -9.67 10.84
N PRO A 59 -5.52 -8.70 10.46
CA PRO A 59 -5.07 -8.58 9.08
C PRO A 59 -4.48 -9.90 8.56
N TRP A 60 -4.65 -10.11 7.27
CA TRP A 60 -4.04 -11.21 6.55
C TRP A 60 -2.51 -11.11 6.58
N ASN A 61 -1.83 -12.26 6.46
CA ASN A 61 -0.42 -12.25 6.10
C ASN A 61 -0.27 -11.87 4.62
N GLY A 62 0.96 -11.67 4.16
CA GLY A 62 1.25 -11.30 2.76
C GLY A 62 0.58 -12.24 1.76
N ASP A 63 0.78 -13.55 1.92
CA ASP A 63 0.26 -14.57 0.98
C ASP A 63 -1.26 -14.52 0.82
N VAL A 64 -2.00 -14.43 1.92
CA VAL A 64 -3.47 -14.37 1.89
C VAL A 64 -3.96 -13.01 1.41
N ALA A 65 -3.24 -11.92 1.70
CA ALA A 65 -3.56 -10.60 1.16
C ALA A 65 -3.40 -10.58 -0.36
N TRP A 66 -2.28 -11.08 -0.90
CA TRP A 66 -2.07 -11.16 -2.34
C TRP A 66 -3.02 -12.13 -3.02
N ALA A 67 -3.33 -13.27 -2.39
CA ALA A 67 -4.36 -14.18 -2.90
C ALA A 67 -5.73 -13.49 -3.02
N ALA A 68 -6.08 -12.63 -2.06
CA ALA A 68 -7.33 -11.88 -2.10
C ALA A 68 -7.36 -10.89 -3.28
N LEU A 69 -6.29 -10.11 -3.43
CA LEU A 69 -6.16 -9.11 -4.49
C LEU A 69 -6.11 -9.75 -5.88
N ALA A 70 -5.44 -10.90 -6.00
CA ALA A 70 -5.42 -11.72 -7.21
C ALA A 70 -6.82 -12.22 -7.58
N MET A 71 -7.53 -12.85 -6.63
CA MET A 71 -8.88 -13.38 -6.86
C MET A 71 -9.86 -12.28 -7.29
N LEU A 72 -9.84 -11.13 -6.61
CA LEU A 72 -10.68 -9.97 -6.97
C LEU A 72 -10.35 -9.40 -8.35
N SER A 73 -9.11 -9.59 -8.82
CA SER A 73 -8.67 -9.16 -10.14
C SER A 73 -8.84 -10.25 -11.21
N GLY A 74 -9.52 -11.36 -10.90
CA GLY A 74 -9.74 -12.47 -11.82
C GLY A 74 -8.50 -13.35 -12.07
N ALA A 75 -7.43 -13.18 -11.29
CA ALA A 75 -6.21 -13.98 -11.41
C ALA A 75 -6.30 -15.29 -10.61
N GLY A 76 -5.67 -16.35 -11.15
CA GLY A 76 -5.52 -17.63 -10.47
C GLY A 76 -4.59 -17.55 -9.26
N VAL A 77 -4.88 -18.36 -8.24
CA VAL A 77 -4.11 -18.46 -7.00
C VAL A 77 -3.75 -19.92 -6.73
N ASP A 78 -2.46 -20.22 -6.66
CA ASP A 78 -1.89 -21.56 -6.46
C ASP A 78 -0.92 -21.66 -5.26
N TRP A 79 -0.56 -20.54 -4.62
CA TRP A 79 0.37 -20.49 -3.48
C TRP A 79 -0.30 -20.63 -2.10
N ILE A 80 -1.64 -20.68 -2.03
CA ILE A 80 -2.37 -21.00 -0.79
C ILE A 80 -3.13 -22.32 -0.97
N SER A 81 -3.38 -23.02 0.13
CA SER A 81 -4.09 -24.29 0.06
C SER A 81 -5.54 -24.13 -0.44
N PRO A 82 -6.14 -25.14 -1.11
CA PRO A 82 -7.53 -25.08 -1.57
C PRO A 82 -8.54 -24.71 -0.47
N SER A 83 -8.31 -25.18 0.76
CA SER A 83 -9.16 -24.85 1.92
C SER A 83 -9.03 -23.39 2.38
N GLN A 84 -7.83 -22.80 2.28
CA GLN A 84 -7.63 -21.37 2.50
C GLN A 84 -8.32 -20.57 1.39
N ALA A 85 -8.14 -20.98 0.13
CA ALA A 85 -8.77 -20.32 -1.02
C ALA A 85 -10.30 -20.30 -0.90
N THR A 86 -10.94 -21.43 -0.58
CA THR A 86 -12.40 -21.50 -0.39
C THR A 86 -12.89 -20.58 0.73
N ARG A 87 -12.21 -20.59 1.89
CA ARG A 87 -12.55 -19.69 3.01
C ARG A 87 -12.38 -18.22 2.62
N LEU A 88 -11.33 -17.90 1.87
CA LEU A 88 -11.08 -16.56 1.40
C LEU A 88 -12.16 -16.08 0.43
N ARG A 89 -12.57 -16.92 -0.54
CA ARG A 89 -13.67 -16.61 -1.46
C ARG A 89 -14.97 -16.31 -0.71
N HIS A 90 -15.35 -17.14 0.25
CA HIS A 90 -16.55 -16.91 1.06
C HIS A 90 -16.51 -15.62 1.86
N ARG A 91 -15.31 -15.23 2.32
CA ARG A 91 -15.10 -13.96 3.02
C ARG A 91 -15.21 -12.77 2.07
N LEU A 92 -14.56 -12.82 0.91
CA LEU A 92 -14.57 -11.75 -0.09
C LEU A 92 -15.99 -11.43 -0.56
N ARG A 93 -16.83 -12.44 -0.82
CA ARG A 93 -18.23 -12.23 -1.20
C ARG A 93 -19.05 -11.41 -0.20
N ARG A 94 -18.64 -11.34 1.06
CA ARG A 94 -19.33 -10.60 2.13
C ARG A 94 -18.60 -9.35 2.59
N ALA A 95 -17.38 -9.13 2.09
CA ALA A 95 -16.55 -8.02 2.52
C ALA A 95 -16.98 -6.72 1.82
N SER A 96 -16.69 -5.59 2.48
CA SER A 96 -16.69 -4.27 1.86
C SER A 96 -15.28 -3.93 1.35
N ALA A 97 -15.19 -2.94 0.46
CA ALA A 97 -13.91 -2.41 0.00
C ALA A 97 -13.00 -1.99 1.16
N THR A 98 -13.57 -1.31 2.17
CA THR A 98 -12.80 -0.83 3.32
C THR A 98 -12.38 -1.96 4.27
N GLU A 99 -13.17 -3.04 4.38
CA GLU A 99 -12.76 -4.23 5.10
C GLU A 99 -11.59 -4.93 4.38
N VAL A 100 -11.66 -5.10 3.06
CA VAL A 100 -10.56 -5.70 2.27
C VAL A 100 -9.29 -4.89 2.40
N ALA A 101 -9.35 -3.56 2.23
CA ALA A 101 -8.20 -2.68 2.39
C ALA A 101 -7.57 -2.82 3.80
N PHE A 102 -8.41 -2.83 4.84
CA PHE A 102 -7.93 -3.03 6.21
C PHE A 102 -7.26 -4.39 6.41
N LEU A 103 -7.86 -5.48 5.92
CA LEU A 103 -7.32 -6.82 6.11
C LEU A 103 -6.06 -7.07 5.28
N ALA A 104 -5.96 -6.46 4.10
CA ALA A 104 -4.81 -6.56 3.19
C ALA A 104 -3.69 -5.56 3.51
N ARG A 105 -3.79 -4.77 4.58
CA ARG A 105 -2.77 -3.73 4.92
C ARG A 105 -1.36 -4.26 5.19
N ARG A 106 -1.19 -5.58 5.35
CA ARG A 106 0.11 -6.24 5.50
C ARG A 106 0.60 -6.90 4.21
N ARG A 107 0.04 -6.53 3.05
CA ARG A 107 0.47 -6.98 1.72
C ARG A 107 1.91 -6.60 1.40
N ALA A 108 2.40 -5.49 1.95
CA ALA A 108 3.76 -5.01 1.77
C ALA A 108 4.23 -4.19 2.97
N ARG A 109 5.55 -4.02 3.09
CA ARG A 109 6.17 -3.03 3.98
C ARG A 109 6.40 -1.76 3.18
N VAL A 110 5.87 -0.63 3.66
CA VAL A 110 5.92 0.62 2.91
C VAL A 110 7.11 1.46 3.37
N HIS A 111 7.94 1.86 2.41
CA HIS A 111 9.04 2.81 2.60
C HIS A 111 8.72 4.07 1.82
N ARG A 112 8.65 5.21 2.52
CA ARG A 112 8.51 6.53 1.91
C ARG A 112 9.89 7.15 1.80
N MET A 113 10.22 7.60 0.61
CA MET A 113 11.55 8.04 0.23
C MET A 113 11.47 9.26 -0.67
N ARG A 114 12.54 10.03 -0.71
CA ARG A 114 12.75 11.14 -1.63
C ARG A 114 13.90 10.79 -2.56
N GLY A 115 13.71 11.03 -3.86
CA GLY A 115 14.78 11.03 -4.84
C GLY A 115 15.36 12.42 -5.05
N TRP A 116 16.55 12.49 -5.65
CA TRP A 116 17.26 13.75 -5.92
C TRP A 116 17.46 14.04 -7.41
N GLY A 117 16.80 13.28 -8.29
CA GLY A 117 16.92 13.39 -9.74
C GLY A 117 15.60 13.68 -10.45
N ASP A 118 15.70 14.23 -11.66
CA ASP A 118 14.56 14.72 -12.44
C ASP A 118 13.71 13.61 -13.09
N ASP A 119 14.20 12.36 -13.14
CA ASP A 119 13.49 11.25 -13.79
C ASP A 119 13.25 10.04 -12.89
N LEU A 120 12.51 10.25 -11.80
CA LEU A 120 12.02 9.16 -10.95
C LEU A 120 11.08 8.22 -11.71
N ASN A 121 10.50 8.62 -12.84
CA ASN A 121 9.72 7.71 -13.67
C ASN A 121 10.55 6.55 -14.22
N THR A 122 11.88 6.69 -14.31
CA THR A 122 12.78 5.58 -14.65
C THR A 122 12.72 4.42 -13.66
N LEU A 123 12.30 4.62 -12.41
CA LEU A 123 11.98 3.51 -11.50
C LEU A 123 10.93 2.57 -12.11
N VAL A 124 9.91 3.14 -12.75
CA VAL A 124 8.81 2.39 -13.36
C VAL A 124 9.14 1.96 -14.78
N THR A 125 9.56 2.90 -15.64
CA THR A 125 9.81 2.61 -17.07
C THR A 125 11.03 1.72 -17.28
N GLY A 126 12.01 1.77 -16.37
CA GLY A 126 13.17 0.88 -16.33
C GLY A 126 12.88 -0.50 -15.70
N GLY A 127 11.67 -0.73 -15.17
CA GLY A 127 11.26 -2.02 -14.61
C GLY A 127 11.82 -2.33 -13.22
N TYR A 128 12.33 -1.34 -12.49
CA TYR A 128 12.82 -1.53 -11.11
C TYR A 128 11.69 -1.72 -10.10
N VAL A 129 10.50 -1.18 -10.41
CA VAL A 129 9.30 -1.37 -9.60
C VAL A 129 8.09 -1.71 -10.47
N ALA A 130 7.19 -2.53 -9.94
CA ALA A 130 5.88 -2.74 -10.55
C ALA A 130 4.93 -1.61 -10.16
N ALA A 131 4.40 -0.90 -11.15
CA ALA A 131 3.61 0.31 -10.93
C ALA A 131 2.31 0.03 -10.17
N THR A 132 2.02 0.84 -9.16
CA THR A 132 0.74 0.83 -8.44
C THR A 132 0.29 2.26 -8.12
N GLY A 133 -0.84 2.40 -7.43
CA GLY A 133 -1.32 3.70 -6.94
C GLY A 133 -1.32 4.76 -8.03
N VAL A 134 -0.68 5.90 -7.74
CA VAL A 134 -0.54 7.01 -8.69
C VAL A 134 0.33 6.68 -9.90
N SER A 135 1.36 5.85 -9.76
CA SER A 135 2.20 5.46 -10.89
C SER A 135 1.46 4.55 -11.87
N ALA A 136 0.55 3.70 -11.39
CA ALA A 136 -0.27 2.90 -12.29
C ALA A 136 -1.23 3.76 -13.13
N LEU A 137 -1.74 4.87 -12.58
CA LEU A 137 -2.56 5.83 -13.34
C LEU A 137 -1.77 6.48 -14.49
N THR A 138 -0.46 6.68 -14.32
CA THR A 138 0.40 7.35 -15.31
C THR A 138 0.99 6.36 -16.31
N HIS A 139 1.48 5.21 -15.84
CA HIS A 139 2.35 4.32 -16.63
C HIS A 139 1.65 3.06 -17.15
N VAL A 140 0.46 2.72 -16.64
CA VAL A 140 -0.25 1.50 -17.07
C VAL A 140 -1.46 1.86 -17.95
N PRO A 141 -1.47 1.44 -19.24
CA PRO A 141 -2.58 1.74 -20.14
C PRO A 141 -3.94 1.31 -19.60
N GLY A 142 -4.93 2.20 -19.72
CA GLY A 142 -6.32 1.94 -19.33
C GLY A 142 -6.62 2.06 -17.82
N VAL A 143 -5.61 2.07 -16.95
CA VAL A 143 -5.82 2.16 -15.49
C VAL A 143 -6.44 3.49 -15.09
N ALA A 144 -5.92 4.63 -15.58
CA ALA A 144 -6.53 5.94 -15.35
C ALA A 144 -8.03 5.96 -15.69
N GLY A 145 -8.41 5.41 -16.86
CA GLY A 145 -9.79 5.29 -17.29
C GLY A 145 -10.65 4.41 -16.36
N ARG A 146 -10.13 3.24 -15.94
CA ARG A 146 -10.83 2.34 -14.99
C ARG A 146 -11.15 3.04 -13.67
N PHE A 147 -10.22 3.86 -13.18
CA PHE A 147 -10.37 4.60 -11.94
C PHE A 147 -11.11 5.94 -12.10
N GLY A 148 -11.40 6.38 -13.33
CA GLY A 148 -12.02 7.68 -13.59
C GLY A 148 -11.12 8.85 -13.15
N LEU A 149 -9.81 8.65 -13.24
CA LEU A 149 -8.78 9.62 -12.85
C LEU A 149 -7.92 9.96 -14.08
N SER A 150 -7.11 11.01 -13.95
CA SER A 150 -6.06 11.35 -14.90
C SER A 150 -4.70 10.92 -14.32
N GLY A 151 -3.81 10.38 -15.17
CA GLY A 151 -2.41 10.22 -14.79
C GLY A 151 -1.81 11.58 -14.40
N ARG A 152 -1.06 11.63 -13.30
CA ARG A 152 -0.30 12.83 -12.93
C ARG A 152 1.02 12.82 -13.69
N GLY A 153 1.31 13.89 -14.42
CA GLY A 153 2.61 14.13 -15.05
C GLY A 153 3.70 14.63 -14.09
N GLY A 154 3.62 14.26 -12.81
CA GLY A 154 4.57 14.71 -11.76
C GLY A 154 5.34 13.51 -11.19
N GLY A 155 6.61 13.71 -10.85
CA GLY A 155 7.61 12.68 -10.49
C GLY A 155 7.36 11.86 -9.22
N ALA A 156 6.12 11.80 -8.72
CA ALA A 156 5.79 10.91 -7.61
C ALA A 156 5.71 9.46 -8.12
N VAL A 157 6.37 8.56 -7.40
CA VAL A 157 6.44 7.14 -7.72
C VAL A 157 5.77 6.32 -6.61
N ASP A 158 4.92 5.38 -6.99
CA ASP A 158 4.38 4.35 -6.11
C ASP A 158 4.50 2.99 -6.80
N GLY A 159 5.32 2.12 -6.23
CA GLY A 159 5.64 0.85 -6.87
C GLY A 159 6.02 -0.24 -5.89
N TYR A 160 5.76 -1.48 -6.31
CA TYR A 160 6.20 -2.67 -5.61
C TYR A 160 7.62 -3.05 -6.00
N VAL A 161 8.41 -3.42 -5.00
CA VAL A 161 9.78 -3.90 -5.18
C VAL A 161 9.97 -5.16 -4.35
N VAL A 162 10.71 -6.11 -4.90
CA VAL A 162 11.10 -7.31 -4.17
C VAL A 162 12.15 -6.94 -3.11
N GLY A 163 12.03 -7.51 -1.91
CA GLY A 163 12.92 -7.19 -0.79
C GLY A 163 14.41 -7.32 -1.10
N ASP A 164 14.80 -8.31 -1.90
CA ASP A 164 16.20 -8.54 -2.29
C ASP A 164 16.73 -7.45 -3.23
N ASP A 165 15.86 -6.80 -4.01
CA ASP A 165 16.22 -5.74 -4.96
C ASP A 165 16.22 -4.34 -4.32
N LEU A 166 15.58 -4.18 -3.15
CA LEU A 166 15.37 -2.89 -2.50
C LEU A 166 16.67 -2.09 -2.33
N ALA A 167 17.73 -2.74 -1.84
CA ALA A 167 19.00 -2.06 -1.60
C ALA A 167 19.63 -1.53 -2.90
N GLY A 168 19.55 -2.31 -3.98
CA GLY A 168 20.05 -1.90 -5.29
C GLY A 168 19.24 -0.75 -5.88
N VAL A 169 17.91 -0.75 -5.71
CA VAL A 169 17.04 0.36 -6.12
C VAL A 169 17.36 1.64 -5.33
N ILE A 170 17.56 1.53 -4.02
CA ILE A 170 17.91 2.68 -3.17
C ILE A 170 19.24 3.30 -3.62
N ASP A 171 20.26 2.48 -3.86
CA ASP A 171 21.59 2.94 -4.26
C ASP A 171 21.58 3.57 -5.66
N THR A 172 20.97 2.88 -6.63
CA THR A 172 20.92 3.31 -8.04
C THR A 172 20.24 4.68 -8.20
N PHE A 173 19.18 4.93 -7.45
CA PHE A 173 18.39 6.16 -7.54
C PHE A 173 18.70 7.18 -6.43
N GLY A 174 19.68 6.90 -5.57
CA GLY A 174 20.06 7.78 -4.46
C GLY A 174 18.90 8.09 -3.52
N LEU A 175 18.04 7.10 -3.23
CA LEU A 175 16.82 7.31 -2.45
C LEU A 175 17.15 7.49 -0.97
N VAL A 176 16.55 8.50 -0.36
CA VAL A 176 16.69 8.77 1.08
C VAL A 176 15.35 8.63 1.77
N ALA A 177 15.31 8.02 2.95
CA ALA A 177 14.09 7.91 3.73
C ALA A 177 13.52 9.29 4.05
N ASP A 178 12.26 9.51 3.67
CA ASP A 178 11.53 10.74 3.91
C ASP A 178 10.02 10.43 3.93
N GLY A 179 9.37 10.65 5.08
CA GLY A 179 7.95 10.36 5.27
C GLY A 179 7.01 11.17 4.36
N GLU A 180 7.48 12.35 3.93
CA GLU A 180 6.81 13.24 2.98
C GLU A 180 7.37 13.11 1.56
N GLY A 181 8.29 12.17 1.33
CA GLY A 181 8.92 11.95 0.05
C GLY A 181 7.94 11.53 -1.04
N ASP A 182 8.35 11.76 -2.28
CA ASP A 182 7.59 11.53 -3.52
C ASP A 182 7.69 10.09 -4.02
N VAL A 183 8.55 9.26 -3.43
CA VAL A 183 8.71 7.83 -3.77
C VAL A 183 8.11 6.96 -2.67
N THR A 184 7.29 6.00 -3.08
CA THR A 184 6.72 4.94 -2.25
C THR A 184 7.18 3.60 -2.76
N LEU A 185 8.07 2.95 -2.01
CA LEU A 185 8.49 1.59 -2.28
C LEU A 185 7.71 0.63 -1.38
N ARG A 186 6.89 -0.21 -2.01
CA ARG A 186 6.10 -1.25 -1.33
C ARG A 186 6.84 -2.56 -1.41
N VAL A 187 7.55 -2.89 -0.35
CA VAL A 187 8.44 -4.04 -0.29
C VAL A 187 7.65 -5.31 -0.01
N VAL A 188 7.80 -6.28 -0.90
CA VAL A 188 7.18 -7.60 -0.82
C VAL A 188 8.24 -8.69 -0.70
N THR A 189 7.88 -9.80 -0.08
CA THR A 189 8.71 -11.01 -0.10
C THR A 189 8.49 -11.72 -1.44
N ALA A 190 9.57 -12.06 -2.14
CA ALA A 190 9.54 -12.63 -3.48
C ALA A 190 8.88 -14.02 -3.49
N LEU A 191 7.60 -14.12 -3.82
CA LEU A 191 6.92 -15.39 -4.13
C LEU A 191 5.70 -15.25 -5.07
N ASP A 192 5.42 -14.05 -5.60
CA ASP A 192 4.25 -13.85 -6.45
C ASP A 192 4.63 -13.46 -7.88
N ARG A 193 3.99 -14.13 -8.85
CA ARG A 193 4.08 -13.89 -10.30
C ARG A 193 3.77 -12.44 -10.71
N PHE A 194 3.14 -11.64 -9.85
CA PHE A 194 2.84 -10.24 -10.14
C PHE A 194 4.07 -9.32 -10.09
N PHE A 195 5.19 -9.75 -9.49
CA PHE A 195 6.40 -8.93 -9.35
C PHE A 195 7.50 -9.27 -10.34
N THR A 196 7.25 -10.23 -11.25
CA THR A 196 8.07 -10.43 -12.46
C THR A 196 7.58 -9.60 -13.64
N THR A 197 6.46 -8.88 -13.46
CA THR A 197 5.86 -7.97 -14.44
C THR A 197 5.83 -6.54 -13.89
N THR A 198 5.74 -5.55 -14.78
CA THR A 198 5.62 -4.14 -14.38
C THR A 198 4.20 -3.74 -13.94
N THR A 199 3.24 -4.66 -13.99
CA THR A 199 1.84 -4.45 -13.62
C THR A 199 1.42 -5.35 -12.48
N VAL A 200 0.60 -4.81 -11.59
CA VAL A 200 0.01 -5.54 -10.46
C VAL A 200 -1.50 -5.72 -10.65
N PRO A 201 -2.14 -6.67 -9.94
CA PRO A 201 -3.59 -6.84 -9.92
C PRO A 201 -4.33 -5.51 -9.68
N VAL A 202 -5.42 -5.27 -10.40
CA VAL A 202 -6.20 -4.01 -10.29
C VAL A 202 -6.73 -3.78 -8.86
N ALA A 203 -7.03 -4.84 -8.12
CA ALA A 203 -7.42 -4.72 -6.71
C ALA A 203 -6.26 -4.19 -5.83
N ALA A 204 -5.00 -4.51 -6.15
CA ALA A 204 -3.84 -3.95 -5.45
C ALA A 204 -3.73 -2.44 -5.71
N VAL A 205 -3.85 -2.01 -6.96
CA VAL A 205 -3.91 -0.59 -7.33
C VAL A 205 -5.03 0.14 -6.58
N ALA A 206 -6.21 -0.48 -6.48
CA ALA A 206 -7.34 0.10 -5.77
C ALA A 206 -7.07 0.28 -4.27
N VAL A 207 -6.50 -0.73 -3.60
CA VAL A 207 -6.12 -0.64 -2.18
C VAL A 207 -5.01 0.39 -1.96
N ASP A 208 -4.04 0.48 -2.87
CA ASP A 208 -2.95 1.45 -2.78
C ASP A 208 -3.46 2.90 -2.95
N LEU A 209 -4.41 3.13 -3.86
CA LEU A 209 -5.08 4.43 -4.01
C LEU A 209 -5.93 4.80 -2.79
N MET A 210 -6.53 3.82 -2.10
CA MET A 210 -7.27 4.05 -0.84
C MET A 210 -6.37 4.56 0.30
N GLU A 211 -5.06 4.36 0.22
CA GLU A 211 -4.08 4.88 1.18
C GLU A 211 -3.56 6.29 0.84
N SER A 212 -3.98 6.85 -0.30
CA SER A 212 -3.59 8.20 -0.71
C SER A 212 -4.10 9.27 0.26
N LEU A 213 -3.36 10.37 0.41
CA LEU A 213 -3.86 11.55 1.13
C LEU A 213 -4.85 12.36 0.26
N ASP A 214 -4.87 12.15 -1.06
CA ASP A 214 -5.82 12.77 -1.99
C ASP A 214 -7.20 12.09 -1.93
N THR A 215 -8.23 12.87 -1.59
CA THR A 215 -9.61 12.37 -1.45
C THR A 215 -10.17 11.77 -2.74
N ARG A 216 -9.78 12.27 -3.93
CA ARG A 216 -10.26 11.75 -5.22
C ARG A 216 -9.66 10.38 -5.50
N GLU A 217 -8.36 10.24 -5.27
CA GLU A 217 -7.67 8.95 -5.40
C GLU A 217 -8.25 7.91 -4.45
N ARG A 218 -8.45 8.27 -3.16
CA ARG A 218 -9.07 7.37 -2.19
C ARG A 218 -10.47 6.92 -2.61
N SER A 219 -11.31 7.87 -3.05
CA SER A 219 -12.68 7.58 -3.43
C SER A 219 -12.74 6.69 -4.67
N ALA A 220 -11.86 6.91 -5.66
CA ALA A 220 -11.74 6.07 -6.83
C ALA A 220 -11.28 4.65 -6.48
N GLY A 221 -10.29 4.52 -5.60
CA GLY A 221 -9.81 3.22 -5.09
C GLY A 221 -10.94 2.43 -4.41
N ALA A 222 -11.67 3.07 -3.49
CA ALA A 222 -12.78 2.44 -2.77
C ALA A 222 -13.91 2.02 -3.73
N ARG A 223 -14.26 2.87 -4.70
CA ARG A 223 -15.28 2.57 -5.72
C ARG A 223 -14.88 1.35 -6.55
N VAL A 224 -13.70 1.35 -7.16
CA VAL A 224 -13.25 0.24 -8.03
C VAL A 224 -13.14 -1.06 -7.24
N LEU A 225 -12.62 -1.03 -6.00
CA LEU A 225 -12.58 -2.22 -5.17
C LEU A 225 -13.98 -2.74 -4.81
N GLY A 226 -14.94 -1.84 -4.62
CA GLY A 226 -16.35 -2.18 -4.45
C GLY A 226 -16.94 -2.88 -5.67
N GLU A 227 -16.70 -2.35 -6.86
CA GLU A 227 -17.14 -2.97 -8.12
C GLU A 227 -16.53 -4.37 -8.31
N LEU A 228 -15.24 -4.55 -8.03
CA LEU A 228 -14.60 -5.86 -8.09
C LEU A 228 -15.22 -6.86 -7.09
N LEU A 229 -15.63 -6.39 -5.90
CA LEU A 229 -16.32 -7.22 -4.92
C LEU A 229 -17.75 -7.58 -5.36
N ASP A 230 -18.43 -6.66 -6.02
CA ASP A 230 -19.77 -6.87 -6.56
C ASP A 230 -19.74 -7.90 -7.70
N ASP A 231 -18.76 -7.80 -8.61
CA ASP A 231 -18.53 -8.78 -9.68
C ASP A 231 -18.13 -10.17 -9.15
N PHE A 232 -17.53 -10.22 -7.96
CA PHE A 232 -17.04 -11.46 -7.34
C PHE A 232 -18.14 -12.26 -6.59
N ARG A 233 -19.28 -11.62 -6.31
CA ARG A 233 -20.40 -12.21 -5.56
C ARG A 233 -21.17 -13.23 -6.39
#